data_AF-A0A5S9F4R4-F1
#
_entry.id   AF-A0A5S9F4R4-F1
#
_cell.length_a   1.000
_cell.length_b   1.000
_cell.length_c   1.000
_cell.angle_alpha   90.00
_cell.angle_beta   90.00
_cell.angle_gamma   90.00
#
_symmetry.space_group_name_H-M   'P 1'
#
loop_
_entity.id
_entity.type
_entity.pdbx_description
1 polymer ?
#
loop_
_entity_poly.entity_id
_entity_poly.type
_entity_poly.pdbx_seq_one_letter_code
_entity_poly.pdbx_strand_id
1 'polypeptide(L)'
;MDAKQLLRIGSFLKKHTEDFFKNNKFAKELAIRMEEETGTRFSDWIDSFVFPSDSQMRKKIEKLGFECSETDKDVFYVAETSFPRIVMRDSCFEVVLVVDSVVAFRARNKLRVPIEGSACSLARTMSISNKRDYVLSVVERSTVMGYVVPVDIDSEEFLQQKKARDLWFNRERDFELATEGMRQTLSLAYRIVDMVGVERAAHIVLQSELAYWQYKTHVGDLQKFFQDKCGLGWGNCDHLTFWSGRKNFKILVQIFETLGFRCSKSFFVKDYGNKGVQVMEHPHSSVLIVCEVHLRKKERDQDFAHQELAPMQSSGILDNWLRANGESMLKGGAKHVAIKCSIEKMQAHLVKYHVHSTKVDEKPYFKQAYSNKIASKFENFLCFVERNGGFRYFDFD
;
A
#
# COMPACT_ATOMS: atom_id res chain seq x y z
N MET A 1 -5.80 7.49 -20.66
CA MET A 1 -4.95 6.53 -21.40
C MET A 1 -5.82 5.33 -21.82
N ASP A 2 -5.64 4.77 -23.02
CA ASP A 2 -6.44 3.60 -23.43
C ASP A 2 -5.84 2.27 -22.94
N ALA A 3 -6.65 1.22 -22.96
CA ALA A 3 -6.24 -0.13 -22.55
C ALA A 3 -5.05 -0.69 -23.33
N LYS A 4 -4.96 -0.40 -24.64
CA LYS A 4 -3.89 -0.93 -25.50
C LYS A 4 -2.55 -0.30 -25.11
N GLN A 5 -2.55 0.98 -24.76
CA GLN A 5 -1.37 1.69 -24.30
C GLN A 5 -0.87 1.13 -22.96
N LEU A 6 -1.77 0.86 -22.02
CA LEU A 6 -1.41 0.26 -20.73
C LEU A 6 -0.86 -1.16 -20.88
N LEU A 7 -1.41 -1.97 -21.79
CA LEU A 7 -0.84 -3.28 -22.12
C LEU A 7 0.57 -3.17 -22.73
N ARG A 8 0.83 -2.14 -23.55
CA ARG A 8 2.18 -1.88 -24.11
C ARG A 8 3.16 -1.48 -23.03
N ILE A 9 2.76 -0.66 -22.06
CA ILE A 9 3.58 -0.30 -20.89
C ILE A 9 3.88 -1.55 -20.07
N GLY A 10 2.87 -2.35 -19.73
CA GLY A 10 3.07 -3.62 -19.01
C GLY A 10 4.02 -4.57 -19.73
N SER A 11 3.89 -4.68 -21.06
CA SER A 11 4.79 -5.50 -21.89
C SER A 11 6.21 -4.96 -21.92
N PHE A 12 6.37 -3.64 -21.97
CA PHE A 12 7.68 -2.97 -21.91
C PHE A 12 8.38 -3.27 -20.58
N LEU A 13 7.69 -3.10 -19.44
CA LEU A 13 8.27 -3.34 -18.11
C LEU A 13 8.58 -4.82 -17.88
N LYS A 14 7.69 -5.71 -18.33
CA LYS A 14 7.90 -7.16 -18.29
C LYS A 14 9.16 -7.57 -19.05
N LYS A 15 9.33 -7.08 -20.29
CA LYS A 15 10.52 -7.36 -21.10
C LYS A 15 11.82 -6.93 -20.39
N HIS A 16 11.85 -5.73 -19.81
CA HIS A 16 13.05 -5.25 -19.10
C HIS A 16 13.31 -6.04 -17.81
N THR A 17 12.26 -6.53 -17.13
CA THR A 17 12.41 -7.43 -15.98
C THR A 17 13.01 -8.79 -16.41
N GLU A 18 12.57 -9.35 -17.54
CA GLU A 18 13.12 -10.59 -18.08
C GLU A 18 14.59 -10.43 -18.51
N ASP A 19 14.92 -9.32 -19.16
CA ASP A 19 16.30 -9.00 -19.55
C ASP A 19 17.19 -8.74 -18.32
N PHE A 20 16.62 -8.17 -17.24
CA PHE A 20 17.31 -8.03 -15.95
C PHE A 20 17.67 -9.39 -15.35
N PHE A 21 16.75 -10.36 -15.33
CA PHE A 21 17.02 -11.71 -14.79
C PHE A 21 18.09 -12.49 -15.55
N LYS A 22 18.27 -12.23 -16.85
CA LYS A 22 19.38 -12.83 -17.62
C LYS A 22 20.75 -12.33 -17.15
N ASN A 23 20.79 -11.13 -16.56
CA ASN A 23 22.02 -10.43 -16.20
C ASN A 23 22.26 -10.32 -14.69
N ASN A 24 21.25 -10.56 -13.85
CA ASN A 24 21.35 -10.54 -12.40
C ASN A 24 20.85 -11.85 -11.78
N LYS A 25 21.79 -12.74 -11.45
CA LYS A 25 21.50 -14.08 -10.88
C LYS A 25 20.77 -14.00 -9.54
N PHE A 26 21.22 -13.12 -8.64
CA PHE A 26 20.56 -12.94 -7.34
C PHE A 26 19.10 -12.53 -7.49
N ALA A 27 18.81 -11.57 -8.38
CA ALA A 27 17.43 -11.14 -8.62
C ALA A 27 16.55 -12.27 -9.19
N LYS A 28 17.10 -13.09 -10.09
CA LYS A 28 16.39 -14.26 -10.62
C LYS A 28 16.09 -15.30 -9.52
N GLU A 29 17.06 -15.61 -8.67
CA GLU A 29 16.88 -16.53 -7.55
C GLU A 29 15.89 -15.99 -6.52
N LEU A 30 15.97 -14.68 -6.22
CA LEU A 30 15.02 -14.01 -5.35
C LEU A 30 13.60 -14.07 -5.95
N ALA A 31 13.43 -13.83 -7.25
CA ALA A 31 12.12 -13.90 -7.90
C ALA A 31 11.47 -15.29 -7.78
N ILE A 32 12.26 -16.36 -7.94
CA ILE A 32 11.79 -17.73 -7.74
C ILE A 32 11.32 -17.93 -6.30
N ARG A 33 12.15 -17.53 -5.32
CA ARG A 33 11.81 -17.62 -3.90
C ARG A 33 10.59 -16.79 -3.53
N MET A 34 10.41 -15.60 -4.11
CA MET A 34 9.23 -14.77 -3.88
C MET A 34 7.96 -15.51 -4.30
N GLU A 35 7.97 -16.14 -5.47
CA GLU A 35 6.81 -16.88 -5.96
C GLU A 35 6.55 -18.13 -5.10
N GLU A 36 7.59 -18.92 -4.81
CA GLU A 36 7.51 -20.21 -4.10
C GLU A 36 7.31 -20.10 -2.58
N GLU A 37 7.88 -19.08 -1.95
CA GLU A 37 7.83 -18.91 -0.48
C GLU A 37 6.71 -17.95 -0.04
N THR A 38 6.29 -17.04 -0.92
CA THR A 38 5.40 -15.91 -0.55
C THR A 38 4.14 -15.76 -1.40
N GLY A 39 4.07 -16.40 -2.57
CA GLY A 39 2.95 -16.25 -3.51
C GLY A 39 2.89 -14.89 -4.20
N THR A 40 3.97 -14.10 -4.15
CA THR A 40 4.08 -12.78 -4.80
C THR A 40 5.07 -12.84 -5.96
N ARG A 41 4.85 -12.00 -6.98
CA ARG A 41 5.74 -11.90 -8.14
C ARG A 41 6.77 -10.81 -7.88
N PHE A 42 7.97 -10.97 -8.43
CA PHE A 42 8.99 -9.92 -8.36
C PHE A 42 8.49 -8.53 -8.80
N SER A 43 7.64 -8.47 -9.84
CA SER A 43 7.03 -7.24 -10.34
C SER A 43 6.08 -6.55 -9.35
N ASP A 44 5.50 -7.29 -8.40
CA ASP A 44 4.60 -6.72 -7.38
C ASP A 44 5.33 -5.78 -6.40
N TRP A 45 6.67 -5.91 -6.35
CA TRP A 45 7.55 -5.22 -5.41
C TRP A 45 8.45 -4.16 -6.06
N ILE A 46 8.39 -3.97 -7.39
CA ILE A 46 9.22 -2.97 -8.04
C ILE A 46 8.72 -1.57 -7.67
N ASP A 47 9.57 -0.78 -7.02
CA ASP A 47 9.38 0.64 -6.74
C ASP A 47 9.62 1.45 -8.03
N SER A 48 10.77 1.21 -8.66
CA SER A 48 11.18 1.92 -9.86
C SER A 48 12.17 1.14 -10.72
N PHE A 49 12.21 1.51 -11.99
CA PHE A 49 13.30 1.20 -12.90
C PHE A 49 14.19 2.43 -13.06
N VAL A 50 15.51 2.26 -12.98
CA VAL A 50 16.48 3.30 -13.31
C VAL A 50 17.15 2.90 -14.62
N PHE A 51 17.05 3.76 -15.63
CA PHE A 51 17.70 3.58 -16.92
C PHE A 51 18.87 4.55 -17.06
N PRO A 52 19.92 4.16 -17.80
CA PRO A 52 20.95 5.10 -18.25
C PRO A 52 20.31 6.29 -18.98
N SER A 53 20.83 7.50 -18.76
CA SER A 53 20.41 8.73 -19.44
C SER A 53 20.63 8.66 -20.96
N ASP A 54 19.72 8.00 -21.65
CA ASP A 54 19.72 7.84 -23.10
C ASP A 54 18.54 8.60 -23.72
N SER A 55 18.85 9.50 -24.65
CA SER A 55 17.86 10.32 -25.36
C SER A 55 16.86 9.47 -26.17
N GLN A 56 17.27 8.31 -26.68
CA GLN A 56 16.36 7.41 -27.42
C GLN A 56 15.40 6.72 -26.46
N MET A 57 15.89 6.23 -25.33
CA MET A 57 15.08 5.64 -24.27
C MET A 57 14.09 6.65 -23.69
N ARG A 58 14.51 7.89 -23.43
CA ARG A 58 13.63 8.98 -22.99
C ARG A 58 12.44 9.17 -23.95
N LYS A 59 12.72 9.36 -25.25
CA LYS A 59 11.67 9.50 -26.27
C LYS A 59 10.74 8.28 -26.33
N LYS A 60 11.28 7.08 -26.11
CA LYS A 60 10.50 5.85 -26.09
C LYS A 60 9.56 5.80 -24.87
N ILE A 61 10.03 6.19 -23.69
CA ILE A 61 9.25 6.27 -22.45
C ILE A 61 8.11 7.29 -22.59
N GLU A 62 8.42 8.49 -23.09
CA GLU A 62 7.43 9.54 -23.36
C GLU A 62 6.38 9.06 -24.38
N LYS A 63 6.81 8.42 -25.48
CA LYS A 63 5.90 7.86 -26.50
C LYS A 63 5.01 6.72 -25.96
N LEU A 64 5.46 6.01 -24.92
CA LEU A 64 4.65 4.98 -24.26
C LEU A 64 3.57 5.61 -23.38
N GLY A 65 3.67 6.89 -23.03
CA GLY A 65 2.68 7.63 -22.23
C GLY A 65 3.13 7.93 -20.81
N PHE A 66 4.42 7.78 -20.51
CA PHE A 66 4.94 8.30 -19.25
C PHE A 66 5.08 9.81 -19.32
N GLU A 67 4.68 10.47 -18.24
CA GLU A 67 4.78 11.90 -18.02
C GLU A 67 6.00 12.19 -17.14
N CYS A 68 6.68 13.29 -17.45
CA CYS A 68 7.81 13.78 -16.68
C CYS A 68 7.32 14.47 -15.41
N SER A 69 7.95 14.18 -14.26
CA SER A 69 7.64 14.84 -12.99
C SER A 69 7.99 16.32 -13.05
N GLU A 70 7.09 17.16 -12.53
CA GLU A 70 7.31 18.61 -12.42
C GLU A 70 8.46 18.95 -11.47
N THR A 71 8.71 18.08 -10.48
CA THR A 71 9.71 18.30 -9.42
C THR A 71 11.07 17.67 -9.71
N ASP A 72 11.13 16.67 -10.59
CA ASP A 72 12.37 16.00 -10.99
C ASP A 72 12.27 15.58 -12.45
N LYS A 73 13.00 16.28 -13.32
CA LYS A 73 12.90 16.10 -14.78
C LYS A 73 13.38 14.73 -15.26
N ASP A 74 14.05 13.98 -14.40
CA ASP A 74 14.54 12.65 -14.70
C ASP A 74 13.59 11.54 -14.24
N VAL A 75 12.48 11.90 -13.59
CA VAL A 75 11.50 10.96 -13.08
C VAL A 75 10.27 10.97 -13.97
N PHE A 76 9.82 9.78 -14.33
CA PHE A 76 8.72 9.51 -15.23
C PHE A 76 7.70 8.61 -14.56
N TYR A 77 6.41 8.93 -14.71
CA TYR A 77 5.31 8.15 -14.15
C TYR A 77 4.11 8.13 -15.09
N VAL A 78 3.15 7.26 -14.80
CA VAL A 78 1.87 7.25 -15.52
C VAL A 78 0.78 7.57 -14.50
N ALA A 79 0.11 8.72 -14.66
CA ALA A 79 -0.95 9.16 -13.76
C ALA A 79 -2.03 8.09 -13.61
N GLU A 80 -2.65 7.99 -12.43
CA GLU A 80 -3.75 7.04 -12.16
C GLU A 80 -3.40 5.55 -12.32
N THR A 81 -2.10 5.20 -12.29
CA THR A 81 -1.64 3.81 -12.39
C THR A 81 -0.72 3.40 -11.24
N SER A 82 -0.65 2.10 -11.00
CA SER A 82 0.27 1.44 -10.07
C SER A 82 1.56 1.01 -10.76
N PHE A 83 1.83 1.50 -11.98
CA PHE A 83 3.09 1.18 -12.64
C PHE A 83 4.27 1.76 -11.86
N PRO A 84 5.39 1.03 -11.76
CA PRO A 84 6.63 1.56 -11.23
C PRO A 84 7.05 2.81 -11.99
N ARG A 85 7.67 3.73 -11.27
CA ARG A 85 8.27 4.92 -11.89
C ARG A 85 9.50 4.53 -12.70
N ILE A 86 9.81 5.36 -13.68
CA ILE A 86 11.07 5.28 -14.43
C ILE A 86 11.94 6.47 -14.06
N VAL A 87 13.19 6.23 -13.71
CA VAL A 87 14.18 7.27 -13.42
C VAL A 87 15.28 7.19 -14.47
N MET A 88 15.72 8.32 -15.00
CA MET A 88 16.83 8.40 -15.94
C MET A 88 18.06 8.96 -15.22
N ARG A 89 19.15 8.21 -15.12
CA ARG A 89 20.39 8.68 -14.44
C ARG A 89 21.62 8.27 -15.25
N ASP A 90 22.73 8.98 -15.05
CA ASP A 90 24.02 8.68 -15.68
C ASP A 90 24.68 7.45 -15.00
N SER A 91 23.99 6.31 -15.03
CA SER A 91 24.33 5.10 -14.31
C SER A 91 24.03 3.84 -15.13
N CYS A 92 24.09 2.69 -14.46
CA CYS A 92 23.68 1.40 -14.99
C CYS A 92 22.14 1.25 -15.09
N PHE A 93 21.69 0.16 -15.71
CA PHE A 93 20.30 -0.26 -15.58
C PHE A 93 20.07 -0.88 -14.19
N GLU A 94 19.15 -0.30 -13.44
CA GLU A 94 18.86 -0.70 -12.07
C GLU A 94 17.36 -0.98 -11.87
N VAL A 95 17.07 -1.99 -11.07
CA VAL A 95 15.71 -2.28 -10.62
C VAL A 95 15.68 -2.12 -9.11
N VAL A 96 14.78 -1.28 -8.62
CA VAL A 96 14.62 -0.98 -7.19
C VAL A 96 13.38 -1.69 -6.68
N LEU A 97 13.52 -2.52 -5.65
CA LEU A 97 12.40 -3.13 -4.94
C LEU A 97 12.05 -2.32 -3.69
N VAL A 98 10.76 -2.09 -3.45
CA VAL A 98 10.29 -1.58 -2.15
C VAL A 98 10.28 -2.72 -1.14
N VAL A 99 10.79 -2.47 0.06
CA VAL A 99 10.75 -3.40 1.21
C VAL A 99 10.31 -2.64 2.45
N ASP A 100 9.76 -3.36 3.42
CA ASP A 100 9.37 -2.80 4.71
C ASP A 100 10.58 -2.42 5.58
N SER A 101 11.65 -3.21 5.50
CA SER A 101 12.89 -2.94 6.21
C SER A 101 14.11 -3.40 5.43
N VAL A 102 14.99 -2.46 5.06
CA VAL A 102 16.27 -2.81 4.40
C VAL A 102 17.18 -3.63 5.32
N VAL A 103 17.07 -3.46 6.64
CA VAL A 103 17.82 -4.23 7.64
C VAL A 103 17.34 -5.68 7.64
N ALA A 104 16.02 -5.90 7.69
CA ALA A 104 15.45 -7.25 7.65
C ALA A 104 15.78 -7.95 6.31
N PHE A 105 15.67 -7.24 5.20
CA PHE A 105 16.04 -7.74 3.87
C PHE A 105 17.51 -8.16 3.82
N ARG A 106 18.42 -7.30 4.29
CA ARG A 106 19.87 -7.57 4.35
C ARG A 106 20.16 -8.80 5.20
N ALA A 107 19.60 -8.87 6.40
CA ALA A 107 19.82 -9.97 7.33
C ALA A 107 19.30 -11.30 6.75
N ARG A 108 18.07 -11.31 6.22
CA ARG A 108 17.45 -12.53 5.69
C ARG A 108 18.20 -13.10 4.50
N ASN A 109 18.73 -12.23 3.64
CA ASN A 109 19.48 -12.64 2.45
C ASN A 109 21.00 -12.72 2.70
N LYS A 110 21.44 -12.61 3.96
CA LYS A 110 22.85 -12.73 4.38
C LYS A 110 23.80 -11.80 3.63
N LEU A 111 23.32 -10.59 3.31
CA LEU A 111 24.06 -9.61 2.52
C LEU A 111 25.00 -8.78 3.41
N ARG A 112 26.20 -8.49 2.88
CA ARG A 112 27.22 -7.66 3.57
C ARG A 112 27.37 -6.26 2.97
N VAL A 113 26.42 -5.86 2.13
CA VAL A 113 26.37 -4.55 1.48
C VAL A 113 26.00 -3.47 2.52
N PRO A 114 26.63 -2.28 2.49
CA PRO A 114 26.23 -1.16 3.36
C PRO A 114 24.79 -0.72 3.08
N ILE A 115 24.15 -0.18 4.11
CA ILE A 115 22.86 0.49 3.99
C ILE A 115 23.16 1.99 3.95
N GLU A 116 22.62 2.67 2.95
CA GLU A 116 22.66 4.13 2.84
C GLU A 116 21.39 4.70 3.47
N GLY A 117 21.52 5.83 4.17
CA GLY A 117 20.45 6.42 4.97
C GLY A 117 20.53 6.08 6.46
N SER A 118 20.37 7.10 7.29
CA SER A 118 20.27 6.99 8.74
C SER A 118 19.02 6.22 9.18
N ALA A 119 19.04 5.62 10.38
CA ALA A 119 17.85 4.97 10.92
C ALA A 119 16.69 5.97 11.01
N CYS A 120 15.47 5.57 10.60
CA CYS A 120 14.29 6.44 10.53
C CYS A 120 14.41 7.64 9.55
N SER A 121 15.37 7.62 8.62
CA SER A 121 15.32 8.53 7.47
C SER A 121 14.11 8.22 6.59
N LEU A 122 13.72 9.18 5.75
CA LEU A 122 12.57 9.03 4.84
C LEU A 122 12.81 7.97 3.75
N ALA A 123 14.07 7.64 3.48
CA ALA A 123 14.43 6.53 2.64
C ALA A 123 15.76 5.92 3.09
N ARG A 124 15.82 4.59 3.07
CA ARG A 124 17.07 3.84 3.22
C ARG A 124 17.22 2.90 2.05
N THR A 125 18.42 2.82 1.51
CA THR A 125 18.71 2.04 0.29
C THR A 125 19.85 1.07 0.52
N MET A 126 19.86 0.00 -0.29
CA MET A 126 20.99 -0.93 -0.36
C MET A 126 21.10 -1.46 -1.79
N SER A 127 22.26 -1.26 -2.42
CA SER A 127 22.52 -1.66 -3.80
C SER A 127 23.29 -2.97 -3.90
N ILE A 128 22.63 -3.97 -4.46
CA ILE A 128 23.11 -5.35 -4.64
C ILE A 128 23.54 -5.52 -6.10
N SER A 129 24.82 -5.27 -6.36
CA SER A 129 25.39 -5.47 -7.69
C SER A 129 26.05 -6.85 -7.80
N ASN A 130 25.72 -7.57 -8.87
CA ASN A 130 26.48 -8.75 -9.31
C ASN A 130 27.30 -8.47 -10.59
N LYS A 131 26.96 -7.41 -11.34
CA LYS A 131 27.62 -6.92 -12.55
C LYS A 131 27.46 -5.41 -12.62
N ARG A 132 28.48 -4.70 -13.11
CA ARG A 132 28.51 -3.22 -13.15
C ARG A 132 27.31 -2.59 -13.88
N ASP A 133 26.73 -3.29 -14.86
CA ASP A 133 25.67 -2.71 -15.72
C ASP A 133 24.24 -3.06 -15.30
N TYR A 134 24.06 -3.98 -14.33
CA TYR A 134 22.74 -4.47 -13.88
C TYR A 134 22.69 -4.55 -12.35
N VAL A 135 22.11 -3.53 -11.72
CA VAL A 135 22.07 -3.40 -10.25
C VAL A 135 20.65 -3.71 -9.74
N LEU A 136 20.56 -4.56 -8.72
CA LEU A 136 19.34 -4.70 -7.95
C LEU A 136 19.49 -3.84 -6.71
N SER A 137 18.57 -2.91 -6.45
CA SER A 137 18.55 -2.21 -5.16
C SER A 137 17.27 -2.53 -4.40
N VAL A 138 17.32 -2.36 -3.10
CA VAL A 138 16.12 -2.33 -2.25
C VAL A 138 16.01 -0.97 -1.58
N VAL A 139 14.77 -0.52 -1.39
CA VAL A 139 14.45 0.73 -0.72
C VAL A 139 13.38 0.52 0.34
N GLU A 140 13.61 1.06 1.52
CA GLU A 140 12.60 1.30 2.53
C GLU A 140 12.22 2.78 2.45
N ARG A 141 10.94 3.09 2.21
CA ARG A 141 10.46 4.48 2.06
C ARG A 141 9.41 4.82 3.11
N SER A 142 9.58 5.95 3.79
CA SER A 142 8.57 6.56 4.64
C SER A 142 7.78 7.61 3.86
N THR A 143 6.79 7.16 3.08
CA THR A 143 5.83 8.00 2.33
C THR A 143 6.48 9.20 1.62
N VAL A 144 7.63 8.99 0.98
CA VAL A 144 8.32 9.98 0.15
C VAL A 144 8.57 9.37 -1.22
N MET A 145 8.03 10.04 -2.24
CA MET A 145 8.18 9.65 -3.65
C MET A 145 9.35 10.36 -4.34
N GLY A 146 10.08 11.22 -3.63
CA GLY A 146 11.31 11.85 -4.11
C GLY A 146 12.47 10.85 -4.21
N TYR A 147 13.34 11.05 -5.21
CA TYR A 147 14.56 10.25 -5.41
C TYR A 147 15.82 10.91 -4.85
N VAL A 148 15.70 12.15 -4.37
CA VAL A 148 16.71 12.83 -3.56
C VAL A 148 16.16 12.89 -2.15
N VAL A 149 16.76 12.15 -1.22
CA VAL A 149 16.29 12.06 0.15
C VAL A 149 17.42 12.43 1.10
N PRO A 150 17.21 13.35 2.06
CA PRO A 150 18.21 13.65 3.08
C PRO A 150 18.62 12.36 3.80
N VAL A 151 19.92 12.10 3.77
CA VAL A 151 20.52 10.84 4.23
C VAL A 151 20.67 10.81 5.75
N ASP A 152 20.70 11.98 6.38
CA ASP A 152 20.97 12.15 7.79
C ASP A 152 19.78 12.82 8.48
N ILE A 153 19.34 12.21 9.58
CA ILE A 153 18.43 12.82 10.54
C ILE A 153 19.22 13.08 11.81
N ASP A 154 18.92 14.18 12.49
CA ASP A 154 19.55 14.45 13.79
C ASP A 154 18.90 13.62 14.92
N SER A 155 19.53 13.64 16.09
CA SER A 155 19.06 12.88 17.25
C SER A 155 17.70 13.33 17.78
N GLU A 156 17.36 14.61 17.63
CA GLU A 156 16.08 15.15 18.11
C GLU A 156 14.95 14.70 17.19
N GLU A 157 15.15 14.78 15.87
CA GLU A 157 14.20 14.29 14.87
C GLU A 157 13.95 12.78 15.03
N PHE A 158 15.00 12.00 15.28
CA PHE A 158 14.87 10.57 15.59
C PHE A 158 14.01 10.31 16.85
N LEU A 159 14.24 11.09 17.90
CA LEU A 159 13.51 10.96 19.16
C LEU A 159 12.03 11.36 19.00
N GLN A 160 11.74 12.42 18.25
CA GLN A 160 10.38 12.86 17.95
C GLN A 160 9.60 11.80 17.15
N GLN A 161 10.24 11.18 16.16
CA GLN A 161 9.61 10.08 15.41
C GLN A 161 9.29 8.86 16.28
N LYS A 162 10.21 8.47 17.18
CA LYS A 162 9.93 7.40 18.14
C LYS A 162 8.75 7.74 19.05
N LYS A 163 8.76 8.95 19.64
CA LYS A 163 7.66 9.43 20.48
C LYS A 163 6.32 9.44 19.73
N ALA A 164 6.30 9.92 18.48
CA ALA A 164 5.11 9.93 17.64
C ALA A 164 4.58 8.51 17.36
N ARG A 165 5.48 7.57 17.04
CA ARG A 165 5.14 6.16 16.85
C ARG A 165 4.55 5.56 18.11
N ASP A 166 5.19 5.75 19.26
CA ASP A 166 4.73 5.21 20.54
C ASP A 166 3.36 5.78 20.92
N LEU A 167 3.13 7.07 20.68
CA LEU A 167 1.84 7.74 20.91
C LEU A 167 0.72 7.12 20.08
N TRP A 168 0.93 6.92 18.77
CA TRP A 168 -0.11 6.37 17.91
C TRP A 168 -0.34 4.87 18.14
N PHE A 169 0.74 4.11 18.30
CA PHE A 169 0.68 2.66 18.44
C PHE A 169 0.01 2.25 19.75
N ASN A 170 0.29 2.95 20.85
CA ASN A 170 -0.24 2.66 22.18
C ASN A 170 -1.49 3.48 22.54
N ARG A 171 -2.13 4.16 21.58
CA ARG A 171 -3.35 4.92 21.85
C ARG A 171 -4.47 4.02 22.37
N GLU A 172 -5.34 4.57 23.22
CA GLU A 172 -6.59 3.90 23.59
C GLU A 172 -7.42 3.63 22.33
N ARG A 173 -8.03 2.45 22.27
CA ARG A 173 -8.85 1.99 21.14
C ARG A 173 -10.18 1.44 21.60
N ASP A 174 -10.35 1.12 22.88
CA ASP A 174 -11.62 0.68 23.46
C ASP A 174 -12.26 1.83 24.23
N PHE A 175 -13.37 2.32 23.68
CA PHE A 175 -14.13 3.42 24.24
C PHE A 175 -15.59 2.97 24.39
N GLU A 176 -16.23 3.41 25.47
CA GLU A 176 -17.68 3.23 25.64
C GLU A 176 -18.46 3.93 24.51
N LEU A 177 -18.03 5.15 24.18
CA LEU A 177 -18.59 5.94 23.08
C LEU A 177 -17.58 6.07 21.94
N ALA A 178 -17.82 5.34 20.86
CA ALA A 178 -16.95 5.38 19.68
C ALA A 178 -16.68 6.80 19.14
N THR A 179 -17.67 7.71 19.19
CA THR A 179 -17.47 9.11 18.76
C THR A 179 -16.41 9.84 19.58
N GLU A 180 -16.28 9.54 20.87
CA GLU A 180 -15.23 10.11 21.71
C GLU A 180 -13.86 9.59 21.26
N GLY A 181 -13.71 8.27 21.11
CA GLY A 181 -12.47 7.67 20.63
C GLY A 181 -12.04 8.19 19.26
N MET A 182 -12.99 8.39 18.34
CA MET A 182 -12.71 8.97 17.02
C MET A 182 -12.19 10.41 17.13
N ARG A 183 -12.78 11.25 18.00
CA ARG A 183 -12.30 12.62 18.24
C ARG A 183 -10.92 12.64 18.92
N GLN A 184 -10.68 11.76 19.87
CA GLN A 184 -9.36 11.62 20.50
C GLN A 184 -8.31 11.17 19.46
N THR A 185 -8.67 10.25 18.57
CA THR A 185 -7.77 9.81 17.49
C THR A 185 -7.47 10.93 16.50
N LEU A 186 -8.46 11.76 16.15
CA LEU A 186 -8.24 12.95 15.31
C LEU A 186 -7.32 13.97 16.00
N SER A 187 -7.54 14.25 17.29
CA SER A 187 -6.65 15.12 18.06
C SER A 187 -5.22 14.58 18.11
N LEU A 188 -5.06 13.27 18.18
CA LEU A 188 -3.76 12.62 18.14
C LEU A 188 -3.08 12.73 16.77
N ALA A 189 -3.86 12.62 15.68
CA ALA A 189 -3.36 12.83 14.33
C ALA A 189 -2.78 14.24 14.17
N TYR A 190 -3.50 15.28 14.60
CA TYR A 190 -2.99 16.66 14.61
C TYR A 190 -1.68 16.79 15.39
N ARG A 191 -1.64 16.22 16.61
CA ARG A 191 -0.45 16.27 17.46
C ARG A 191 0.76 15.61 16.80
N ILE A 192 0.58 14.47 16.14
CA ILE A 192 1.68 13.77 15.47
C ILE A 192 2.16 14.55 14.24
N VAL A 193 1.23 15.12 13.46
CA VAL A 193 1.59 16.00 12.33
C VAL A 193 2.40 17.21 12.80
N ASP A 194 2.02 17.83 13.91
CA ASP A 194 2.78 18.93 14.53
C ASP A 194 4.18 18.50 14.98
N MET A 195 4.31 17.27 15.50
CA MET A 195 5.59 16.73 15.97
C MET A 195 6.58 16.36 14.86
N VAL A 196 6.11 15.79 13.73
CA VAL A 196 7.02 15.16 12.74
C VAL A 196 6.76 15.57 11.29
N GLY A 197 5.80 16.45 11.04
CA GLY A 197 5.33 16.78 9.70
C GLY A 197 4.36 15.73 9.14
N VAL A 198 3.62 16.14 8.10
CA VAL A 198 2.49 15.38 7.57
C VAL A 198 2.91 14.05 6.94
N GLU A 199 4.02 14.02 6.21
CA GLU A 199 4.51 12.82 5.53
C GLU A 199 4.94 11.77 6.55
N ARG A 200 5.79 12.14 7.51
CA ARG A 200 6.23 11.18 8.55
C ARG A 200 5.05 10.71 9.40
N ALA A 201 4.11 11.61 9.72
CA ALA A 201 2.89 11.24 10.42
C ALA A 201 2.10 10.18 9.65
N ALA A 202 1.85 10.40 8.35
CA ALA A 202 1.15 9.44 7.50
C ALA A 202 1.84 8.07 7.51
N HIS A 203 3.15 8.01 7.32
CA HIS A 203 3.90 6.76 7.37
C HIS A 203 3.76 6.03 8.71
N ILE A 204 3.96 6.75 9.82
CA ILE A 204 3.87 6.21 11.18
C ILE A 204 2.47 5.62 11.43
N VAL A 205 1.42 6.35 11.04
CA VAL A 205 0.05 5.91 11.20
C VAL A 205 -0.23 4.65 10.38
N LEU A 206 0.11 4.65 9.09
CA LEU A 206 -0.13 3.49 8.21
C LEU A 206 0.58 2.24 8.73
N GLN A 207 1.85 2.35 9.09
CA GLN A 207 2.64 1.23 9.64
C GLN A 207 2.04 0.71 10.94
N SER A 208 1.55 1.60 11.80
CA SER A 208 0.92 1.22 13.06
C SER A 208 -0.45 0.56 12.87
N GLU A 209 -1.28 1.05 11.94
CA GLU A 209 -2.56 0.41 11.62
C GLU A 209 -2.36 -0.96 10.97
N LEU A 210 -1.35 -1.10 10.12
CA LEU A 210 -0.99 -2.38 9.52
C LEU A 210 -0.48 -3.39 10.56
N ALA A 211 0.36 -2.95 11.49
CA ALA A 211 0.82 -3.78 12.61
C ALA A 211 -0.34 -4.20 13.53
N TYR A 212 -1.26 -3.28 13.84
CA TYR A 212 -2.45 -3.59 14.63
C TYR A 212 -3.36 -4.61 13.91
N TRP A 213 -3.56 -4.44 12.61
CA TRP A 213 -4.30 -5.41 11.79
C TRP A 213 -3.64 -6.78 11.75
N GLN A 214 -2.32 -6.84 11.56
CA GLN A 214 -1.55 -8.09 11.56
C GLN A 214 -1.71 -8.82 12.90
N TYR A 215 -1.57 -8.10 14.02
CA TYR A 215 -1.75 -8.67 15.35
C TYR A 215 -3.16 -9.27 15.56
N LYS A 216 -4.19 -8.62 15.00
CA LYS A 216 -5.58 -9.09 15.12
C LYS A 216 -5.96 -10.22 14.16
N THR A 217 -5.12 -10.55 13.19
CA THR A 217 -5.51 -11.47 12.11
C THR A 217 -4.49 -12.59 11.92
N HIS A 218 -4.96 -13.83 12.10
CA HIS A 218 -4.13 -15.01 11.84
C HIS A 218 -3.57 -15.01 10.41
N VAL A 219 -4.39 -14.62 9.43
CA VAL A 219 -3.94 -14.53 8.02
C VAL A 219 -2.92 -13.42 7.80
N GLY A 220 -3.02 -12.30 8.51
CA GLY A 220 -2.04 -11.22 8.45
C GLY A 220 -0.69 -11.69 8.97
N ASP A 221 -0.67 -12.34 10.13
CA ASP A 221 0.55 -12.88 10.73
C ASP A 221 1.20 -13.96 9.82
N LEU A 222 0.38 -14.87 9.29
CA LEU A 222 0.84 -15.90 8.37
C LEU A 222 1.45 -15.31 7.09
N GLN A 223 0.78 -14.32 6.49
CA GLN A 223 1.28 -13.68 5.28
C GLN A 223 2.56 -12.88 5.54
N LYS A 224 2.65 -12.18 6.68
CA LYS A 224 3.88 -11.50 7.09
C LYS A 224 5.03 -12.49 7.24
N PHE A 225 4.78 -13.61 7.92
CA PHE A 225 5.76 -14.68 8.08
C PHE A 225 6.29 -15.18 6.73
N PHE A 226 5.42 -15.37 5.72
CA PHE A 226 5.87 -15.75 4.39
C PHE A 226 6.75 -14.69 3.73
N GLN A 227 6.30 -13.44 3.70
CA GLN A 227 7.05 -12.34 3.07
C GLN A 227 8.41 -12.10 3.75
N ASP A 228 8.48 -12.33 5.07
CA ASP A 228 9.73 -12.25 5.85
C ASP A 228 10.72 -13.36 5.55
N LYS A 229 10.31 -14.49 4.96
CA LYS A 229 11.25 -15.50 4.43
C LYS A 229 12.12 -14.94 3.30
N CYS A 230 11.64 -13.92 2.59
CA CYS A 230 12.44 -13.17 1.61
C CYS A 230 12.95 -11.82 2.16
N GLY A 231 12.57 -11.46 3.39
CA GLY A 231 12.95 -10.20 4.05
C GLY A 231 12.20 -8.99 3.52
N LEU A 232 10.99 -9.18 2.99
CA LEU A 232 10.24 -8.15 2.25
C LEU A 232 9.29 -7.34 3.14
N GLY A 233 8.74 -7.94 4.19
CA GLY A 233 7.72 -7.33 5.05
C GLY A 233 6.44 -6.99 4.28
N TRP A 234 5.89 -5.78 4.46
CA TRP A 234 4.64 -5.31 3.83
C TRP A 234 4.80 -4.32 2.65
N GLY A 235 5.99 -4.23 2.03
CA GLY A 235 6.26 -3.27 0.94
C GLY A 235 5.31 -3.37 -0.28
N ASN A 236 4.64 -4.51 -0.48
CA ASN A 236 3.65 -4.72 -1.56
C ASN A 236 2.20 -4.38 -1.16
N CYS A 237 1.97 -3.76 -0.01
CA CYS A 237 0.65 -3.31 0.41
C CYS A 237 0.04 -2.38 -0.66
N ASP A 238 -1.15 -2.73 -1.13
CA ASP A 238 -1.89 -1.98 -2.13
C ASP A 238 -2.77 -0.92 -1.46
N HIS A 239 -3.58 -1.35 -0.50
CA HIS A 239 -4.48 -0.48 0.25
C HIS A 239 -4.86 -1.04 1.61
N LEU A 240 -5.31 -0.15 2.51
CA LEU A 240 -6.01 -0.50 3.73
C LEU A 240 -7.46 -0.02 3.64
N THR A 241 -8.38 -0.86 4.10
CA THR A 241 -9.81 -0.51 4.12
C THR A 241 -10.29 -0.32 5.54
N PHE A 242 -11.00 0.77 5.79
CA PHE A 242 -11.59 1.13 7.08
C PHE A 242 -13.10 1.23 6.93
N TRP A 243 -13.82 0.48 7.76
CA TRP A 243 -15.28 0.59 7.87
C TRP A 243 -15.62 1.52 9.02
N SER A 244 -16.57 2.42 8.78
CA SER A 244 -17.04 3.33 9.82
C SER A 244 -18.55 3.45 9.85
N GLY A 245 -19.07 3.69 11.05
CA GLY A 245 -20.45 4.06 11.26
C GLY A 245 -20.76 5.42 10.64
N ARG A 246 -22.02 5.61 10.23
CA ARG A 246 -22.49 6.87 9.61
C ARG A 246 -22.20 8.11 10.45
N LYS A 247 -22.33 8.00 11.77
CA LYS A 247 -22.09 9.09 12.73
C LYS A 247 -20.62 9.56 12.74
N ASN A 248 -19.68 8.65 12.51
CA ASN A 248 -18.25 8.91 12.69
C ASN A 248 -17.49 8.98 11.35
N PHE A 249 -18.15 8.72 10.22
CA PHE A 249 -17.49 8.63 8.92
C PHE A 249 -16.76 9.91 8.52
N LYS A 250 -17.38 11.07 8.75
CA LYS A 250 -16.72 12.37 8.54
C LYS A 250 -15.44 12.51 9.35
N ILE A 251 -15.42 12.03 10.61
CA ILE A 251 -14.23 12.09 11.47
C ILE A 251 -13.15 11.14 10.93
N LEU A 252 -13.53 9.95 10.44
CA LEU A 252 -12.59 9.03 9.78
C LEU A 252 -11.90 9.69 8.58
N VAL A 253 -12.67 10.36 7.71
CA VAL A 253 -12.14 11.11 6.57
C VAL A 253 -11.19 12.21 7.05
N GLN A 254 -11.63 13.02 8.03
CA GLN A 254 -10.81 14.10 8.60
C GLN A 254 -9.49 13.61 9.22
N ILE A 255 -9.45 12.42 9.82
CA ILE A 255 -8.21 11.83 10.33
C ILE A 255 -7.21 11.62 9.19
N PHE A 256 -7.66 11.05 8.07
CA PHE A 256 -6.77 10.82 6.93
C PHE A 256 -6.40 12.11 6.19
N GLU A 257 -7.32 13.06 6.06
CA GLU A 257 -6.99 14.39 5.51
C GLU A 257 -5.96 15.14 6.36
N THR A 258 -6.05 15.02 7.68
CA THR A 258 -5.03 15.55 8.61
C THR A 258 -3.66 14.94 8.33
N LEU A 259 -3.62 13.67 7.93
CA LEU A 259 -2.41 12.94 7.52
C LEU A 259 -2.05 13.19 6.05
N GLY A 260 -2.60 14.20 5.39
CA GLY A 260 -2.24 14.62 4.02
C GLY A 260 -2.90 13.81 2.90
N PHE A 261 -3.79 12.86 3.22
CA PHE A 261 -4.57 12.18 2.20
C PHE A 261 -5.64 13.10 1.62
N ARG A 262 -6.03 12.84 0.37
CA ARG A 262 -7.07 13.59 -0.34
C ARG A 262 -8.11 12.65 -0.89
N CYS A 263 -9.38 13.04 -0.81
CA CYS A 263 -10.45 12.34 -1.50
C CYS A 263 -10.18 12.31 -3.01
N SER A 264 -10.11 11.12 -3.60
CA SER A 264 -9.79 10.92 -5.01
C SER A 264 -11.02 10.49 -5.80
N LYS A 265 -11.58 9.31 -5.46
CA LYS A 265 -12.78 8.77 -6.11
C LYS A 265 -13.78 8.29 -5.07
N SER A 266 -15.06 8.40 -5.40
CA SER A 266 -16.15 7.89 -4.57
C SER A 266 -17.10 7.02 -5.38
N PHE A 267 -17.58 5.93 -4.81
CA PHE A 267 -18.47 4.98 -5.47
C PHE A 267 -19.64 4.59 -4.59
N PHE A 268 -20.74 4.21 -5.22
CA PHE A 268 -21.87 3.58 -4.55
C PHE A 268 -21.97 2.12 -4.99
N VAL A 269 -21.76 1.20 -4.04
CA VAL A 269 -21.79 -0.23 -4.29
C VAL A 269 -23.08 -0.81 -3.73
N LYS A 270 -23.94 -1.34 -4.61
CA LYS A 270 -25.20 -1.99 -4.21
C LYS A 270 -24.95 -3.32 -3.49
N ASP A 271 -23.88 -4.01 -3.89
CA ASP A 271 -23.55 -5.31 -3.35
C ASP A 271 -23.29 -5.21 -1.84
N TYR A 272 -23.86 -6.16 -1.10
CA TYR A 272 -23.77 -6.25 0.36
C TYR A 272 -24.45 -5.14 1.16
N GLY A 273 -25.48 -4.51 0.58
CA GLY A 273 -26.44 -3.70 1.34
C GLY A 273 -26.16 -2.21 1.29
N ASN A 274 -25.89 -1.65 0.10
CA ASN A 274 -25.72 -0.22 -0.16
C ASN A 274 -24.58 0.44 0.62
N LYS A 275 -23.39 0.44 0.04
CA LYS A 275 -22.20 1.05 0.62
C LYS A 275 -21.74 2.26 -0.18
N GLY A 276 -21.34 3.31 0.53
CA GLY A 276 -20.51 4.38 0.00
C GLY A 276 -19.05 4.01 0.22
N VAL A 277 -18.24 4.15 -0.82
CA VAL A 277 -16.80 3.91 -0.79
C VAL A 277 -16.10 5.22 -1.14
N GLN A 278 -15.25 5.70 -0.25
CA GLN A 278 -14.37 6.85 -0.47
C GLN A 278 -12.93 6.38 -0.56
N VAL A 279 -12.30 6.54 -1.73
CA VAL A 279 -10.87 6.29 -1.93
C VAL A 279 -10.10 7.57 -1.60
N MET A 280 -9.06 7.44 -0.79
CA MET A 280 -8.18 8.53 -0.38
C MET A 280 -6.74 8.23 -0.77
N GLU A 281 -6.05 9.23 -1.32
CA GLU A 281 -4.69 9.12 -1.84
C GLU A 281 -3.78 10.16 -1.20
N HIS A 282 -2.56 9.77 -0.88
CA HIS A 282 -1.52 10.70 -0.43
C HIS A 282 -0.54 10.93 -1.60
N PRO A 283 -0.16 12.18 -1.92
CA PRO A 283 0.71 12.49 -3.06
C PRO A 283 2.07 11.78 -3.01
N HIS A 284 2.49 11.40 -1.80
CA HIS A 284 3.77 10.75 -1.55
C HIS A 284 3.67 9.31 -1.01
N SER A 285 2.47 8.73 -0.91
CA SER A 285 2.31 7.32 -0.51
C SER A 285 1.95 6.46 -1.72
N SER A 286 2.49 5.25 -1.78
CA SER A 286 2.05 4.21 -2.72
C SER A 286 0.84 3.42 -2.22
N VAL A 287 0.50 3.55 -0.94
CA VAL A 287 -0.61 2.84 -0.30
C VAL A 287 -1.87 3.70 -0.32
N LEU A 288 -2.98 3.13 -0.80
CA LEU A 288 -4.28 3.80 -0.81
C LEU A 288 -5.04 3.55 0.49
N ILE A 289 -5.95 4.47 0.82
CA ILE A 289 -6.92 4.27 1.90
C ILE A 289 -8.31 4.17 1.29
N VAL A 290 -9.07 3.17 1.72
CA VAL A 290 -10.46 2.98 1.30
C VAL A 290 -11.34 3.09 2.54
N CYS A 291 -12.18 4.12 2.60
CA CYS A 291 -13.13 4.32 3.68
C CYS A 291 -14.52 3.89 3.21
N GLU A 292 -15.15 2.94 3.91
CA GLU A 292 -16.51 2.49 3.60
C GLU A 292 -17.51 2.87 4.70
N VAL A 293 -18.72 3.22 4.27
CA VAL A 293 -19.86 3.52 5.12
C VAL A 293 -21.14 2.98 4.51
N HIS A 294 -22.13 2.64 5.33
CA HIS A 294 -23.46 2.37 4.80
C HIS A 294 -24.06 3.67 4.23
N LEU A 295 -24.45 3.66 2.96
CA LEU A 295 -24.98 4.84 2.26
C LEU A 295 -26.38 4.56 1.71
N ARG A 296 -27.34 5.50 1.83
CA ARG A 296 -28.62 5.35 1.15
C ARG A 296 -28.45 5.65 -0.34
N LYS A 297 -29.27 5.03 -1.18
CA LYS A 297 -29.27 5.31 -2.63
C LYS A 297 -29.40 6.81 -2.96
N LYS A 298 -30.22 7.55 -2.19
CA LYS A 298 -30.42 9.01 -2.36
C LYS A 298 -29.24 9.87 -1.89
N GLU A 299 -28.30 9.29 -1.14
CA GLU A 299 -27.12 9.96 -0.60
C GLU A 299 -25.90 9.75 -1.51
N ARG A 300 -26.02 8.94 -2.58
CA ARG A 300 -24.90 8.59 -3.48
C ARG A 300 -24.27 9.79 -4.19
N ASP A 301 -25.08 10.81 -4.48
CA ASP A 301 -24.69 11.99 -5.24
C ASP A 301 -24.30 13.15 -4.29
N GLN A 302 -24.29 12.89 -2.97
CA GLN A 302 -23.89 13.85 -1.95
C GLN A 302 -22.41 13.68 -1.63
N ASP A 303 -21.79 14.75 -1.12
CA ASP A 303 -20.46 14.68 -0.52
C ASP A 303 -20.55 14.01 0.87
N PHE A 304 -20.75 12.69 0.85
CA PHE A 304 -20.89 11.91 2.08
C PHE A 304 -19.57 11.79 2.87
N ALA A 305 -18.44 12.21 2.29
CA ALA A 305 -17.14 12.25 2.98
C ALA A 305 -17.08 13.41 3.98
N HIS A 306 -17.65 14.57 3.65
CA HIS A 306 -17.57 15.77 4.49
C HIS A 306 -18.90 16.18 5.14
N GLN A 307 -20.02 15.64 4.68
CA GLN A 307 -21.36 15.91 5.23
C GLN A 307 -21.76 14.88 6.29
N GLU A 308 -22.52 15.33 7.30
CA GLU A 308 -23.07 14.42 8.30
C GLU A 308 -24.16 13.53 7.67
N LEU A 309 -24.02 12.23 7.88
CA LEU A 309 -25.00 11.26 7.41
C LEU A 309 -26.07 11.06 8.49
N ALA A 310 -27.33 11.33 8.12
CA ALA A 310 -28.45 11.14 9.02
C ALA A 310 -28.47 9.71 9.60
N PRO A 311 -28.85 9.53 10.88
CA PRO A 311 -28.96 8.22 11.49
C PRO A 311 -29.86 7.27 10.67
N MET A 312 -29.52 5.98 10.73
CA MET A 312 -30.28 4.95 10.05
C MET A 312 -30.19 3.64 10.85
N GLN A 313 -31.31 2.95 10.96
CA GLN A 313 -31.31 1.56 11.38
C GLN A 313 -31.02 0.70 10.14
N SER A 314 -29.86 0.04 10.14
CA SER A 314 -29.48 -0.88 9.08
C SER A 314 -28.83 -2.14 9.66
N SER A 315 -29.14 -3.26 9.02
CA SER A 315 -28.62 -4.60 9.35
C SER A 315 -27.70 -5.13 8.24
N GLY A 316 -27.09 -4.23 7.48
CA GLY A 316 -26.15 -4.57 6.41
C GLY A 316 -24.89 -5.25 6.96
N ILE A 317 -24.09 -5.84 6.07
CA ILE A 317 -22.86 -6.56 6.50
C ILE A 317 -21.90 -5.63 7.25
N LEU A 318 -21.82 -4.37 6.82
CA LEU A 318 -20.98 -3.35 7.44
C LEU A 318 -21.46 -3.03 8.87
N ASP A 319 -22.76 -2.82 9.06
CA ASP A 319 -23.32 -2.51 10.39
C ASP A 319 -23.23 -3.71 11.34
N ASN A 320 -23.41 -4.92 10.81
CA ASN A 320 -23.20 -6.15 11.57
C ASN A 320 -21.75 -6.29 12.03
N TRP A 321 -20.80 -5.98 11.15
CA TRP A 321 -19.38 -6.01 11.50
C TRP A 321 -19.01 -4.93 12.53
N LEU A 322 -19.50 -3.69 12.36
CA LEU A 322 -19.29 -2.60 13.31
C LEU A 322 -19.87 -2.91 14.69
N ARG A 323 -21.04 -3.58 14.77
CA ARG A 323 -21.60 -4.03 16.04
C ARG A 323 -20.72 -5.05 16.77
N ALA A 324 -20.07 -5.93 16.03
CA ALA A 324 -19.19 -6.94 16.60
C ALA A 324 -17.78 -6.40 16.94
N ASN A 325 -17.28 -5.44 16.16
CA ASN A 325 -15.87 -5.02 16.21
C ASN A 325 -15.64 -3.57 16.61
N GLY A 326 -16.68 -2.73 16.64
CA GLY A 326 -16.53 -1.28 16.74
C GLY A 326 -16.01 -0.63 15.45
N GLU A 327 -15.62 0.64 15.55
CA GLU A 327 -15.05 1.40 14.42
C GLU A 327 -13.69 0.85 14.01
N SER A 328 -13.41 0.81 12.69
CA SER A 328 -12.12 0.31 12.20
C SER A 328 -10.92 1.12 12.69
N MET A 329 -11.06 2.43 12.86
CA MET A 329 -9.96 3.28 13.36
C MET A 329 -9.70 3.12 14.88
N LEU A 330 -10.60 2.43 15.58
CA LEU A 330 -10.52 2.12 17.00
C LEU A 330 -10.19 0.62 17.18
N LYS A 331 -10.90 -0.07 18.08
CA LYS A 331 -10.66 -1.50 18.37
C LYS A 331 -10.93 -2.45 17.20
N GLY A 332 -11.65 -2.01 16.18
CA GLY A 332 -11.95 -2.84 15.01
C GLY A 332 -10.71 -3.15 14.18
N GLY A 333 -9.79 -2.20 14.06
CA GLY A 333 -8.69 -2.24 13.11
C GLY A 333 -9.17 -2.11 11.66
N ALA A 334 -8.23 -1.99 10.72
CA ALA A 334 -8.55 -2.04 9.30
C ALA A 334 -9.39 -3.29 9.01
N LYS A 335 -10.47 -3.13 8.23
CA LYS A 335 -11.33 -4.25 7.85
C LYS A 335 -10.53 -5.27 7.04
N HIS A 336 -9.74 -4.77 6.10
CA HIS A 336 -8.82 -5.60 5.35
C HIS A 336 -7.59 -4.82 4.93
N VAL A 337 -6.52 -5.58 4.73
CA VAL A 337 -5.31 -5.13 4.05
C VAL A 337 -5.26 -5.84 2.72
N ALA A 338 -4.96 -5.11 1.66
CA ALA A 338 -4.75 -5.68 0.34
C ALA A 338 -3.28 -5.72 -0.02
N ILE A 339 -2.86 -6.79 -0.68
CA ILE A 339 -1.51 -6.95 -1.20
C ILE A 339 -1.53 -7.26 -2.69
N LYS A 340 -0.50 -6.78 -3.38
CA LYS A 340 -0.19 -7.19 -4.75
C LYS A 340 0.44 -8.57 -4.74
N CYS A 341 -0.17 -9.54 -5.41
CA CYS A 341 0.33 -10.93 -5.45
C CYS A 341 -0.15 -11.69 -6.69
N SER A 342 0.26 -12.96 -6.83
CA SER A 342 -0.46 -13.91 -7.69
C SER A 342 -1.59 -14.55 -6.89
N ILE A 343 -2.84 -14.31 -7.28
CA ILE A 343 -4.02 -14.83 -6.56
C ILE A 343 -4.00 -16.36 -6.55
N GLU A 344 -3.70 -17.00 -7.68
CA GLU A 344 -3.61 -18.46 -7.79
C GLU A 344 -2.58 -19.05 -6.82
N LYS A 345 -1.34 -18.53 -6.83
CA LYS A 345 -0.27 -19.00 -5.95
C LYS A 345 -0.58 -18.74 -4.49
N MET A 346 -1.16 -17.58 -4.19
CA MET A 346 -1.55 -17.21 -2.84
C MET A 346 -2.63 -18.13 -2.28
N GLN A 347 -3.66 -18.42 -3.06
CA GLN A 347 -4.71 -19.38 -2.69
C GLN A 347 -4.13 -20.78 -2.46
N ALA A 348 -3.23 -21.23 -3.34
CA ALA A 348 -2.55 -22.52 -3.19
C ALA A 348 -1.64 -22.58 -1.95
N HIS A 349 -1.04 -21.45 -1.54
CA HIS A 349 -0.24 -21.38 -0.32
C HIS A 349 -1.11 -21.41 0.92
N LEU A 350 -2.12 -20.54 1.00
CA LEU A 350 -2.95 -20.37 2.19
C LEU A 350 -3.79 -21.60 2.52
N VAL A 351 -4.24 -22.36 1.52
CA VAL A 351 -4.95 -23.63 1.73
C VAL A 351 -4.10 -24.65 2.50
N LYS A 352 -2.76 -24.65 2.34
CA LYS A 352 -1.86 -25.53 3.11
C LYS A 352 -1.86 -25.23 4.61
N TYR A 353 -2.34 -24.05 4.99
CA TYR A 353 -2.45 -23.56 6.36
C TYR A 353 -3.92 -23.40 6.78
N HIS A 354 -4.84 -24.10 6.12
CA HIS A 354 -6.28 -24.09 6.41
C HIS A 354 -6.97 -22.71 6.25
N VAL A 355 -6.35 -21.79 5.51
CA VAL A 355 -6.95 -20.51 5.15
C VAL A 355 -7.59 -20.63 3.77
N HIS A 356 -8.92 -20.64 3.73
CA HIS A 356 -9.69 -20.73 2.49
C HIS A 356 -10.00 -19.34 1.93
N SER A 357 -10.01 -19.22 0.61
CA SER A 357 -10.27 -17.96 -0.08
C SER A 357 -11.59 -17.97 -0.85
N THR A 358 -12.11 -16.78 -1.15
CA THR A 358 -13.26 -16.62 -2.05
C THR A 358 -12.90 -16.99 -3.49
N LYS A 359 -13.92 -17.12 -4.35
CA LYS A 359 -13.70 -17.11 -5.80
C LYS A 359 -13.04 -15.79 -6.22
N VAL A 360 -12.27 -15.85 -7.30
CA VAL A 360 -11.67 -14.67 -7.93
C VAL A 360 -12.78 -13.86 -8.59
N ASP A 361 -12.88 -12.60 -8.19
CA ASP A 361 -13.65 -11.57 -8.87
C ASP A 361 -12.75 -10.95 -9.94
N GLU A 362 -13.07 -11.19 -11.20
CA GLU A 362 -12.25 -10.81 -12.35
C GLU A 362 -12.92 -9.70 -13.15
N LYS A 363 -12.19 -8.59 -13.29
CA LYS A 363 -12.52 -7.44 -14.13
C LYS A 363 -11.42 -7.25 -15.18
N PRO A 364 -11.66 -6.48 -16.26
CA PRO A 364 -10.72 -6.39 -17.39
C PRO A 364 -9.26 -6.09 -17.02
N TYR A 365 -9.03 -5.29 -15.99
CA TYR A 365 -7.68 -4.85 -15.57
C TYR A 365 -7.37 -5.12 -14.10
N PHE A 366 -8.25 -5.82 -13.41
CA PHE A 366 -8.19 -5.97 -11.97
C PHE A 366 -8.81 -7.31 -11.57
N LYS A 367 -8.09 -8.09 -10.79
CA LYS A 367 -8.64 -9.28 -10.13
C LYS A 367 -8.48 -9.14 -8.64
N GLN A 368 -9.46 -9.63 -7.91
CA GLN A 368 -9.40 -9.70 -6.46
C GLN A 368 -9.96 -11.00 -5.90
N ALA A 369 -9.44 -11.39 -4.74
CA ALA A 369 -10.03 -12.43 -3.90
C ALA A 369 -9.74 -12.11 -2.43
N TYR A 370 -10.42 -12.79 -1.51
CA TYR A 370 -10.33 -12.51 -0.07
C TYR A 370 -10.02 -13.79 0.70
N SER A 371 -9.17 -13.69 1.73
CA SER A 371 -8.95 -14.76 2.70
C SER A 371 -10.15 -14.82 3.65
N ASN A 372 -11.11 -15.68 3.33
CA ASN A 372 -12.21 -16.20 4.15
C ASN A 372 -13.45 -16.32 3.29
N LYS A 373 -14.10 -17.48 3.38
CA LYS A 373 -15.45 -17.67 2.85
C LYS A 373 -16.40 -16.81 3.70
N ILE A 374 -17.46 -16.29 3.08
CA ILE A 374 -18.57 -15.47 3.61
C ILE A 374 -19.17 -15.94 4.98
N ALA A 375 -18.73 -17.07 5.54
CA ALA A 375 -19.13 -17.59 6.84
C ALA A 375 -18.61 -16.78 8.06
N SER A 376 -17.49 -16.06 7.98
CA SER A 376 -17.01 -15.19 9.08
C SER A 376 -17.21 -13.69 8.80
N LYS A 377 -18.45 -13.28 8.50
CA LYS A 377 -18.84 -11.87 8.18
C LYS A 377 -18.34 -10.80 9.19
N PHE A 378 -17.84 -11.24 10.34
CA PHE A 378 -17.37 -10.44 11.46
C PHE A 378 -15.83 -10.34 11.56
N GLU A 379 -15.05 -11.06 10.77
CA GLU A 379 -13.59 -11.07 10.87
C GLU A 379 -12.92 -10.10 9.89
N ASN A 380 -11.73 -9.63 10.27
CA ASN A 380 -10.83 -8.92 9.36
C ASN A 380 -10.14 -9.93 8.45
N PHE A 381 -9.87 -9.54 7.20
CA PHE A 381 -9.34 -10.46 6.19
C PHE A 381 -8.23 -9.82 5.35
N LEU A 382 -7.46 -10.64 4.66
CA LEU A 382 -6.49 -10.24 3.65
C LEU A 382 -7.17 -10.23 2.28
N CYS A 383 -6.88 -9.21 1.46
CA CYS A 383 -7.31 -9.10 0.08
C CYS A 383 -6.12 -9.32 -0.85
N PHE A 384 -6.32 -10.15 -1.86
CA PHE A 384 -5.33 -10.46 -2.90
C PHE A 384 -5.67 -9.65 -4.13
N VAL A 385 -4.71 -8.91 -4.67
CA VAL A 385 -4.92 -8.03 -5.81
C VAL A 385 -3.96 -8.36 -6.94
N GLU A 386 -4.51 -8.51 -8.15
CA GLU A 386 -3.75 -8.50 -9.40
C GLU A 386 -4.21 -7.32 -10.27
N ARG A 387 -3.26 -6.46 -10.65
CA ARG A 387 -3.51 -5.33 -11.56
C ARG A 387 -2.95 -5.64 -12.93
N ASN A 388 -3.81 -6.07 -13.85
CA ASN A 388 -3.44 -6.31 -15.24
C ASN A 388 -3.41 -4.98 -15.99
N GLY A 389 -2.22 -4.50 -16.39
CA GLY A 389 -2.09 -3.20 -17.06
C GLY A 389 -2.02 -2.01 -16.10
N GLY A 390 -1.80 -2.24 -14.81
CA GLY A 390 -1.38 -1.20 -13.87
C GLY A 390 -2.44 -0.18 -13.47
N PHE A 391 -3.73 -0.36 -13.73
CA PHE A 391 -4.74 0.59 -13.22
C PHE A 391 -4.73 0.65 -11.69
N ARG A 392 -4.74 1.86 -11.10
CA ARG A 392 -4.84 2.05 -9.63
C ARG A 392 -6.26 1.88 -9.09
N TYR A 393 -7.27 2.20 -9.88
CA TYR A 393 -8.65 2.22 -9.40
C TYR A 393 -9.40 0.93 -9.72
N PHE A 394 -10.36 0.66 -8.85
CA PHE A 394 -11.39 -0.33 -9.08
C PHE A 394 -12.40 0.30 -10.05
N ASP A 395 -12.32 0.02 -11.35
CA ASP A 395 -13.48 0.28 -12.19
C ASP A 395 -14.58 -0.71 -11.73
N PHE A 396 -15.58 -0.18 -11.01
CA PHE A 396 -16.79 -0.90 -10.60
C PHE A 396 -17.92 -0.76 -11.61
N ASP A 397 -17.68 -0.04 -12.71
CA ASP A 397 -18.65 0.19 -13.78
C ASP A 397 -18.50 -0.80 -14.94
#